data_AF-A0A956H6Z1-F1
#
_entry.id   AF-A0A956H6Z1-F1
#
_cell.length_a   1.000
_cell.length_b   1.000
_cell.length_c   1.000
_cell.angle_alpha   90.00
_cell.angle_beta   90.00
_cell.angle_gamma   90.00
#
_symmetry.space_group_name_H-M   'P 1'
#
loop_
_entity.id
_entity.type
_entity.pdbx_description
1 polymer ?
#
loop_
_entity_poly.entity_id
_entity_poly.type
_entity_poly.pdbx_seq_one_letter_code
_entity_poly.pdbx_strand_id
1 'polypeptide(L)'
;MAEGTTELRSPLARLRRDRLARLSFAPPPADAAREALRTRLEADLDRTCAELPQPLAAAAGALLRRYGGGRLGFVELFLTPTWSFLAQQQHRQAERAQAHALLLHLLDDHLCDGQLATDAVSLHLRTAAWRRYEADLRDLAPEWIDEHLVRYFRGLTHGRSLASLDDYLAQARDEAALWTAVPRLIAGPRLAAVVEDLCLAWRLLDDLQDGAADHRAGHRSALWWGAPAELRADWDSTRPEHWPALVEALDAHGVINDRMIEIRRFMNRAKAGADDCGFVALGLEIDALLSGL
;
A
#
# COMPACT_ATOMS: atom_id res chain seq x y z
N MET A 1 -21.01 14.45 22.45
CA MET A 1 -19.58 14.78 22.30
C MET A 1 -18.80 13.54 22.67
N ALA A 2 -18.33 12.79 21.67
CA ALA A 2 -17.41 11.68 21.86
C ALA A 2 -16.11 12.10 21.16
N GLU A 3 -15.17 12.64 21.92
CA GLU A 3 -13.77 12.73 21.49
C GLU A 3 -13.18 11.31 21.55
N GLY A 4 -13.48 10.53 20.51
CA GLY A 4 -12.72 9.35 20.17
C GLY A 4 -11.83 9.73 18.99
N THR A 5 -10.72 10.42 19.23
CA THR A 5 -9.66 10.45 18.22
C THR A 5 -9.12 9.03 18.12
N THR A 6 -9.63 8.26 17.16
CA THR A 6 -9.00 7.03 16.69
C THR A 6 -7.57 7.40 16.34
N GLU A 7 -6.65 6.92 17.15
CA GLU A 7 -5.23 7.14 16.95
C GLU A 7 -4.86 6.47 15.62
N LEU A 8 -4.62 7.27 14.58
CA LEU A 8 -4.07 6.82 13.31
C LEU A 8 -2.70 6.20 13.60
N ARG A 9 -2.69 4.88 13.79
CA ARG A 9 -1.49 4.10 14.05
C ARG A 9 -1.06 3.48 12.73
N SER A 10 0.11 3.87 12.25
CA SER A 10 0.80 3.22 11.14
C SER A 10 0.70 1.69 11.25
N PRO A 11 0.43 0.96 10.15
CA PRO A 11 0.52 -0.51 10.11
C PRO A 11 1.86 -1.02 10.67
N LEU A 12 2.94 -0.23 10.51
CA LEU A 12 4.29 -0.56 10.96
C LEU A 12 4.54 -0.34 12.47
N ALA A 13 3.68 0.39 13.18
CA ALA A 13 3.93 0.83 14.56
C ALA A 13 3.22 0.03 15.66
N ARG A 14 2.51 -1.06 15.33
CA ARG A 14 1.75 -1.84 16.33
C ARG A 14 2.69 -2.70 17.19
N LEU A 15 2.61 -2.57 18.52
CA LEU A 15 3.33 -3.40 19.50
C LEU A 15 2.76 -4.83 19.48
N ARG A 16 3.57 -5.79 19.03
CA ARG A 16 3.18 -7.11 18.49
C ARG A 16 3.18 -8.22 19.56
N ARG A 17 2.00 -8.66 20.01
CA ARG A 17 1.85 -9.90 20.83
C ARG A 17 1.52 -11.15 20.00
N ASP A 18 0.98 -10.98 18.79
CA ASP A 18 0.64 -12.07 17.85
C ASP A 18 1.86 -12.47 16.99
N ARG A 19 1.99 -13.77 16.66
CA ARG A 19 3.01 -14.29 15.75
C ARG A 19 2.84 -13.75 14.33
N LEU A 20 1.60 -13.60 13.85
CA LEU A 20 1.34 -13.11 12.48
C LEU A 20 1.71 -11.63 12.35
N ALA A 21 1.42 -10.84 13.39
CA ALA A 21 1.83 -9.44 13.45
C ALA A 21 3.34 -9.28 13.35
N ARG A 22 4.16 -10.29 13.72
CA ARG A 22 5.64 -10.23 13.67
C ARG A 22 6.25 -10.47 12.30
N LEU A 23 5.49 -11.00 11.35
CA LEU A 23 5.96 -11.13 9.98
C LEU A 23 6.40 -9.76 9.46
N SER A 24 7.45 -9.70 8.65
CA SER A 24 7.92 -8.46 8.03
C SER A 24 8.90 -8.80 6.92
N PHE A 25 8.87 -8.02 5.85
CA PHE A 25 9.99 -8.03 4.92
C PHE A 25 11.25 -7.48 5.60
N ALA A 26 12.42 -7.99 5.21
CA ALA A 26 13.69 -7.45 5.69
C ALA A 26 13.93 -6.06 5.08
N PRO A 27 14.68 -5.16 5.74
CA PRO A 27 15.02 -3.88 5.14
C PRO A 27 15.95 -4.07 3.93
N PRO A 28 15.80 -3.27 2.86
CA PRO A 28 16.71 -3.34 1.73
C PRO A 28 18.12 -2.83 2.10
N PRO A 29 19.18 -3.25 1.40
CA PRO A 29 20.56 -2.80 1.65
C PRO A 29 20.69 -1.29 1.49
N ALA A 30 21.48 -0.61 2.33
CA ALA A 30 21.65 0.84 2.24
C ALA A 30 22.18 1.28 0.86
N ASP A 31 21.56 2.30 0.27
CA ASP A 31 21.91 2.84 -1.04
C ASP A 31 21.75 4.36 -1.06
N ALA A 32 22.82 5.08 -1.44
CA ALA A 32 22.86 6.54 -1.41
C ALA A 32 21.97 7.20 -2.47
N ALA A 33 21.83 6.60 -3.65
CA ALA A 33 20.98 7.14 -4.72
C ALA A 33 19.50 7.01 -4.33
N ARG A 34 19.14 5.90 -3.69
CA ARG A 34 17.82 5.64 -3.14
C ARG A 34 17.46 6.56 -1.99
N GLU A 35 18.41 6.82 -1.09
CA GLU A 35 18.22 7.77 0.00
C GLU A 35 18.04 9.22 -0.51
N ALA A 36 18.81 9.59 -1.53
CA ALA A 36 18.64 10.87 -2.21
C ALA A 36 17.27 10.96 -2.92
N LEU A 37 16.80 9.87 -3.54
CA LEU A 37 15.46 9.81 -4.13
C LEU A 37 14.37 9.95 -3.07
N ARG A 38 14.45 9.20 -1.97
CA ARG A 38 13.52 9.26 -0.84
C ARG A 38 13.35 10.70 -0.36
N THR A 39 14.47 11.39 -0.12
CA THR A 39 14.48 12.81 0.29
C THR A 39 13.76 13.71 -0.72
N ARG A 40 13.90 13.47 -2.03
CA ARG A 40 13.19 14.25 -3.07
C ARG A 40 11.70 13.97 -3.08
N LEU A 41 11.28 12.71 -2.91
CA LEU A 41 9.88 12.33 -2.83
C LEU A 41 9.19 12.98 -1.62
N GLU A 42 9.82 12.92 -0.43
CA GLU A 42 9.35 13.61 0.78
C GLU A 42 9.22 15.12 0.57
N ALA A 43 10.24 15.75 -0.02
CA ALA A 43 10.23 17.18 -0.29
C ALA A 43 9.09 17.61 -1.25
N ASP A 44 8.69 16.74 -2.19
CA ASP A 44 7.57 17.00 -3.07
C ASP A 44 6.22 16.92 -2.31
N LEU A 45 6.09 16.03 -1.31
CA LEU A 45 4.92 15.97 -0.42
C LEU A 45 4.85 17.18 0.53
N ASP A 46 5.98 17.56 1.12
CA ASP A 46 6.08 18.74 1.99
C ASP A 46 5.70 20.01 1.23
N ARG A 47 6.14 20.15 -0.04
CA ARG A 47 5.74 21.28 -0.89
C ARG A 47 4.23 21.31 -1.10
N THR A 48 3.61 20.16 -1.37
CA THR A 48 2.15 20.06 -1.53
C THR A 48 1.40 20.49 -0.27
N CYS A 49 1.89 20.11 0.91
CA CYS A 49 1.33 20.60 2.18
C CYS A 49 1.52 22.11 2.34
N ALA A 50 2.72 22.63 2.07
CA ALA A 50 3.08 24.03 2.28
C ALA A 50 2.31 25.01 1.39
N GLU A 51 1.86 24.56 0.21
CA GLU A 51 1.08 25.38 -0.72
C GLU A 51 -0.42 25.46 -0.38
N LEU A 52 -0.90 24.71 0.61
CA LEU A 52 -2.27 24.87 1.12
C LEU A 52 -2.42 26.22 1.86
N PRO A 53 -3.62 26.81 1.89
CA PRO A 53 -3.88 27.99 2.72
C PRO A 53 -3.63 27.70 4.21
N GLN A 54 -3.16 28.70 4.97
CA GLN A 54 -3.16 28.60 6.42
C GLN A 54 -4.60 28.67 6.96
N PRO A 55 -4.97 27.87 7.98
CA PRO A 55 -4.13 26.97 8.80
C PRO A 55 -3.98 25.53 8.25
N LEU A 56 -4.53 25.21 7.08
CA LEU A 56 -4.56 23.85 6.54
C LEU A 56 -3.18 23.28 6.25
N ALA A 57 -2.23 24.10 5.77
CA ALA A 57 -0.86 23.66 5.49
C ALA A 57 -0.15 23.05 6.73
N ALA A 58 -0.26 23.71 7.89
CA ALA A 58 0.33 23.21 9.13
C ALA A 58 -0.32 21.88 9.55
N ALA A 59 -1.65 21.78 9.44
CA ALA A 59 -2.40 20.58 9.77
C ALA A 59 -2.11 19.42 8.82
N ALA A 60 -1.97 19.67 7.51
CA ALA A 60 -1.61 18.68 6.52
C ALA A 60 -0.19 18.13 6.75
N GLY A 61 0.79 19.00 7.02
CA GLY A 61 2.13 18.55 7.39
C GLY A 61 2.15 17.74 8.69
N ALA A 62 1.32 18.10 9.68
CA ALA A 62 1.16 17.31 10.89
C ALA A 62 0.51 15.94 10.63
N LEU A 63 -0.47 15.88 9.72
CA LEU A 63 -1.09 14.63 9.27
C LEU A 63 -0.06 13.69 8.62
N LEU A 64 0.78 14.18 7.71
CA LEU A 64 1.84 13.37 7.09
C LEU A 64 2.82 12.81 8.12
N ARG A 65 3.30 13.65 9.05
CA ARG A 65 4.20 13.19 10.12
C ARG A 65 3.55 12.17 11.05
N ARG A 66 2.24 12.26 11.27
CA ARG A 66 1.49 11.29 12.09
C ARG A 66 1.50 9.91 11.46
N TYR A 67 1.41 9.80 10.15
CA TYR A 67 1.51 8.50 9.46
C TYR A 67 2.84 7.80 9.71
N GLY A 68 3.95 8.54 9.73
CA GLY A 68 5.27 8.01 10.10
C GLY A 68 5.47 7.78 11.61
N GLY A 69 4.45 8.02 12.44
CA GLY A 69 4.57 8.02 13.91
C GLY A 69 5.61 9.02 14.43
N GLY A 70 5.94 10.05 13.65
CA GLY A 70 7.02 11.01 13.91
C GLY A 70 8.44 10.44 13.81
N ARG A 71 8.60 9.18 13.37
CA ARG A 71 9.90 8.47 13.34
C ARG A 71 10.35 8.12 11.94
N LEU A 72 9.41 7.81 11.06
CA LEU A 72 9.64 7.47 9.67
C LEU A 72 9.21 8.65 8.78
N GLY A 73 9.89 8.81 7.65
CA GLY A 73 9.35 9.56 6.52
C GLY A 73 8.07 8.90 6.00
N PHE A 74 7.22 9.68 5.34
CA PHE A 74 5.99 9.17 4.76
C PHE A 74 6.24 8.09 3.70
N VAL A 75 7.25 8.24 2.87
CA VAL A 75 7.60 7.32 1.78
C VAL A 75 8.13 5.98 2.31
N GLU A 76 8.67 5.97 3.52
CA GLU A 76 9.17 4.76 4.20
C GLU A 76 8.05 3.84 4.69
N LEU A 77 6.79 4.26 4.57
CA LEU A 77 5.63 3.42 4.86
C LEU A 77 5.36 2.37 3.78
N PHE A 78 5.97 2.52 2.60
CA PHE A 78 5.73 1.69 1.42
C PHE A 78 6.93 0.77 1.17
N LEU A 79 6.68 -0.39 0.56
CA LEU A 79 7.77 -1.27 0.13
C LEU A 79 8.71 -0.51 -0.81
N THR A 80 9.99 -0.46 -0.45
CA THR A 80 10.99 0.33 -1.19
C THR A 80 10.98 0.11 -2.72
N PRO A 81 10.84 -1.13 -3.23
CA PRO A 81 10.76 -1.39 -4.67
C PRO A 81 9.55 -0.75 -5.40
N THR A 82 8.52 -0.26 -4.69
CA THR A 82 7.40 0.45 -5.31
C THR A 82 7.74 1.90 -5.68
N TRP A 83 8.92 2.40 -5.33
CA TRP A 83 9.37 3.74 -5.72
C TRP A 83 10.85 3.82 -6.07
N SER A 84 11.71 2.92 -5.56
CA SER A 84 13.16 2.96 -5.78
C SER A 84 13.58 2.76 -7.24
N PHE A 85 12.73 2.16 -8.08
CA PHE A 85 12.98 1.99 -9.51
C PHE A 85 13.27 3.32 -10.22
N LEU A 86 12.78 4.45 -9.68
CA LEU A 86 13.02 5.80 -10.21
C LEU A 86 14.47 6.26 -10.04
N ALA A 87 15.24 5.66 -9.13
CA ALA A 87 16.63 6.05 -8.89
C ALA A 87 17.51 5.85 -10.15
N GLN A 88 17.11 4.92 -11.03
CA GLN A 88 17.79 4.63 -12.30
C GLN A 88 17.34 5.53 -13.46
N GLN A 89 16.17 6.18 -13.33
CA GLN A 89 15.53 6.90 -14.44
C GLN A 89 15.63 8.44 -14.31
N GLN A 90 15.98 8.96 -13.13
CA GLN A 90 16.22 10.39 -12.83
C GLN A 90 15.20 11.36 -13.46
N HIS A 91 13.93 10.97 -13.49
CA HIS A 91 12.88 11.73 -14.16
C HIS A 91 12.03 12.51 -13.13
N ARG A 92 12.36 13.77 -12.85
CA ARG A 92 11.74 14.55 -11.74
C ARG A 92 10.22 14.57 -11.76
N GLN A 93 9.60 14.64 -12.93
CA GLN A 93 8.14 14.58 -13.04
C GLN A 93 7.55 13.21 -12.68
N ALA A 94 8.23 12.12 -13.02
CA ALA A 94 7.83 10.78 -12.62
C ALA A 94 8.02 10.58 -11.11
N GLU A 95 9.07 11.16 -10.53
CA GLU A 95 9.27 11.20 -9.07
C GLU A 95 8.13 11.94 -8.38
N ARG A 96 7.74 13.13 -8.86
CA ARG A 96 6.59 13.86 -8.30
C ARG A 96 5.29 13.06 -8.43
N ALA A 97 5.00 12.50 -9.61
CA ALA A 97 3.82 11.67 -9.80
C ALA A 97 3.81 10.48 -8.83
N GLN A 98 4.93 9.78 -8.67
CA GLN A 98 5.02 8.64 -7.77
C GLN A 98 4.82 9.03 -6.31
N ALA A 99 5.43 10.14 -5.86
CA ALA A 99 5.22 10.64 -4.50
C ALA A 99 3.73 10.86 -4.21
N HIS A 100 3.02 11.53 -5.12
CA HIS A 100 1.59 11.77 -4.96
C HIS A 100 0.76 10.49 -5.09
N ALA A 101 1.17 9.51 -5.90
CA ALA A 101 0.53 8.20 -5.95
C ALA A 101 0.58 7.47 -4.60
N LEU A 102 1.73 7.48 -3.94
CA LEU A 102 1.89 6.90 -2.59
C LEU A 102 0.99 7.62 -1.58
N LEU A 103 0.99 8.96 -1.60
CA LEU A 103 0.13 9.75 -0.71
C LEU A 103 -1.36 9.49 -0.94
N LEU A 104 -1.79 9.53 -2.20
CA LEU A 104 -3.19 9.38 -2.58
C LEU A 104 -3.73 8.00 -2.23
N HIS A 105 -2.95 6.93 -2.39
CA HIS A 105 -3.37 5.59 -1.97
C HIS A 105 -3.72 5.58 -0.47
N LEU A 106 -2.80 6.07 0.38
CA LEU A 106 -3.02 6.04 1.82
C LEU A 106 -4.14 6.99 2.27
N LEU A 107 -4.29 8.14 1.62
CA LEU A 107 -5.39 9.06 1.90
C LEU A 107 -6.73 8.49 1.48
N ASP A 108 -6.83 7.94 0.27
CA ASP A 108 -8.07 7.39 -0.27
C ASP A 108 -8.50 6.14 0.53
N ASP A 109 -7.57 5.23 0.82
CA ASP A 109 -7.81 4.02 1.62
C ASP A 109 -8.38 4.40 3.00
N HIS A 110 -7.70 5.28 3.74
CA HIS A 110 -8.17 5.71 5.06
C HIS A 110 -9.42 6.59 5.05
N LEU A 111 -9.72 7.29 3.95
CA LEU A 111 -11.00 8.01 3.82
C LEU A 111 -12.14 7.04 3.54
N CYS A 112 -11.89 6.01 2.72
CA CYS A 112 -12.88 5.02 2.35
C CYS A 112 -13.27 4.11 3.52
N ASP A 113 -12.31 3.72 4.37
CA ASP A 113 -12.55 2.86 5.53
C ASP A 113 -12.96 3.64 6.80
N GLY A 114 -12.97 4.98 6.74
CA GLY A 114 -13.32 5.86 7.86
C GLY A 114 -12.23 6.04 8.92
N GLN A 115 -10.99 5.59 8.68
CA GLN A 115 -9.85 5.83 9.56
C GLN A 115 -9.36 7.28 9.55
N LEU A 116 -9.67 8.04 8.49
CA LEU A 116 -9.43 9.46 8.37
C LEU A 116 -10.75 10.23 8.31
N ALA A 117 -10.89 11.25 9.16
CA ALA A 117 -12.06 12.12 9.12
C ALA A 117 -12.15 12.86 7.78
N THR A 118 -13.36 12.93 7.22
CA THR A 118 -13.65 13.78 6.06
C THR A 118 -13.79 15.23 6.53
N ASP A 119 -12.67 15.94 6.62
CA ASP A 119 -12.59 17.33 7.10
C ASP A 119 -11.90 18.23 6.06
N ALA A 120 -11.78 19.53 6.37
CA ALA A 120 -11.16 20.48 5.46
C ALA A 120 -9.69 20.13 5.16
N VAL A 121 -8.94 19.54 6.10
CA VAL A 121 -7.52 19.22 5.90
C VAL A 121 -7.40 18.03 4.94
N SER A 122 -8.13 16.94 5.20
CA SER A 122 -8.07 15.74 4.36
C SER A 122 -8.59 16.00 2.95
N LEU A 123 -9.68 16.75 2.80
CA LEU A 123 -10.24 17.10 1.48
C LEU A 123 -9.31 18.01 0.66
N HIS A 124 -8.73 19.04 1.28
CA HIS A 124 -7.83 19.96 0.56
C HIS A 124 -6.50 19.29 0.19
N LEU A 125 -5.91 18.51 1.10
CA LEU A 125 -4.69 17.77 0.81
C LEU A 125 -4.90 16.75 -0.31
N ARG A 126 -5.97 15.95 -0.21
CA ARG A 126 -6.37 15.00 -1.26
C ARG A 126 -6.55 15.68 -2.61
N THR A 127 -7.25 16.81 -2.65
CA THR A 127 -7.49 17.57 -3.88
C THR A 127 -6.19 18.10 -4.48
N ALA A 128 -5.29 18.64 -3.66
CA ALA A 128 -3.99 19.14 -4.11
C ALA A 128 -3.11 18.00 -4.66
N ALA A 129 -3.11 16.86 -3.99
CA ALA A 129 -2.37 15.68 -4.42
C ALA A 129 -2.90 15.13 -5.76
N TRP A 130 -4.22 15.01 -5.92
CA TRP A 130 -4.84 14.60 -7.19
C TRP A 130 -4.48 15.52 -8.35
N ARG A 131 -4.60 16.83 -8.16
CA ARG A 131 -4.26 17.82 -9.20
C ARG A 131 -2.82 17.68 -9.68
N ARG A 132 -1.88 17.47 -8.74
CA ARG A 132 -0.46 17.30 -9.05
C ARG A 132 -0.18 15.98 -9.75
N TYR A 133 -0.73 14.89 -9.21
CA TYR A 133 -0.61 13.56 -9.82
C TYR A 133 -1.12 13.56 -11.26
N GLU A 134 -2.34 14.06 -11.49
CA GLU A 134 -2.95 14.10 -12.82
C GLU A 134 -2.20 15.01 -13.78
N ALA A 135 -1.73 16.18 -13.33
CA ALA A 135 -0.92 17.08 -14.15
C ALA A 135 0.41 16.43 -14.54
N ASP A 136 1.14 15.87 -13.57
CA ASP A 136 2.43 15.21 -13.83
C ASP A 136 2.25 13.96 -14.71
N LEU A 137 1.16 13.21 -14.58
CA LEU A 137 0.89 12.13 -15.53
C LEU A 137 0.56 12.66 -16.93
N ARG A 138 -0.26 13.72 -17.04
CA ARG A 138 -0.68 14.27 -18.33
C ARG A 138 0.47 14.80 -19.15
N ASP A 139 1.47 15.44 -18.54
CA ASP A 139 2.63 15.85 -19.33
C ASP A 139 3.58 14.68 -19.65
N LEU A 140 3.44 13.51 -18.99
CA LEU A 140 4.18 12.28 -19.34
C LEU A 140 3.52 11.52 -20.50
N ALA A 141 2.19 11.33 -20.46
CA ALA A 141 1.45 10.57 -21.47
C ALA A 141 -0.07 10.85 -21.40
N PRO A 142 -0.59 11.82 -22.17
CA PRO A 142 -1.97 12.28 -22.00
C PRO A 142 -3.04 11.24 -22.42
N GLU A 143 -2.76 10.39 -23.41
CA GLU A 143 -3.75 9.48 -24.01
C GLU A 143 -4.17 8.26 -23.18
N TRP A 144 -3.45 7.88 -22.12
CA TRP A 144 -3.72 6.65 -21.35
C TRP A 144 -4.30 6.90 -19.94
N ILE A 145 -4.30 8.15 -19.48
CA ILE A 145 -4.57 8.46 -18.07
C ILE A 145 -6.02 8.19 -17.69
N ASP A 146 -6.98 8.51 -18.55
CA ASP A 146 -8.39 8.35 -18.20
C ASP A 146 -8.75 6.87 -17.95
N GLU A 147 -8.24 5.95 -18.77
CA GLU A 147 -8.41 4.50 -18.56
C GLU A 147 -7.77 4.06 -17.23
N HIS A 148 -6.59 4.60 -16.94
CA HIS A 148 -5.87 4.32 -15.71
C HIS A 148 -6.63 4.77 -14.46
N LEU A 149 -7.15 5.99 -14.48
CA LEU A 149 -7.92 6.56 -13.37
C LEU A 149 -9.24 5.83 -13.17
N VAL A 150 -9.92 5.44 -14.26
CA VAL A 150 -11.12 4.62 -14.20
C VAL A 150 -10.84 3.28 -13.52
N ARG A 151 -9.71 2.63 -13.87
CA ARG A 151 -9.29 1.38 -13.21
C ARG A 151 -9.10 1.58 -11.71
N TYR A 152 -8.40 2.63 -11.30
CA TYR A 152 -8.16 2.92 -9.88
C TYR A 152 -9.46 3.18 -9.11
N PHE A 153 -10.31 4.10 -9.59
CA PHE A 153 -11.55 4.42 -8.90
C PHE A 153 -12.53 3.25 -8.84
N ARG A 154 -12.52 2.36 -9.84
CA ARG A 154 -13.25 1.10 -9.78
C ARG A 154 -12.81 0.24 -8.60
N GLY A 155 -11.50 0.18 -8.32
CA GLY A 155 -10.93 -0.53 -7.17
C GLY A 155 -11.43 0.02 -5.83
N LEU A 156 -11.54 1.34 -5.71
CA LEU A 156 -12.04 1.99 -4.48
C LEU A 156 -13.56 1.90 -4.29
N THR A 157 -14.33 1.77 -5.36
CA THR A 157 -15.79 1.72 -5.26
C THR A 157 -16.27 0.38 -4.73
N HIS A 158 -16.92 0.40 -3.55
CA HIS A 158 -17.45 -0.76 -2.83
C HIS A 158 -18.67 -1.45 -3.51
N GLY A 159 -18.91 -1.18 -4.79
CA GLY A 159 -20.02 -1.76 -5.57
C GLY A 159 -19.71 -3.13 -6.14
N ARG A 160 -18.46 -3.61 -6.05
CA ARG A 160 -18.07 -4.92 -6.56
C ARG A 160 -18.48 -6.00 -5.56
N SER A 161 -19.38 -6.90 -5.98
CA SER A 161 -19.65 -8.12 -5.23
C SER A 161 -18.45 -9.04 -5.34
N LEU A 162 -17.68 -9.18 -4.26
CA LEU A 162 -16.61 -10.15 -4.16
C LEU A 162 -17.21 -11.53 -3.82
N ALA A 163 -16.80 -12.57 -4.54
CA ALA A 163 -17.26 -13.94 -4.31
C ALA A 163 -16.12 -14.90 -3.95
N SER A 164 -14.87 -14.48 -4.16
CA SER A 164 -13.68 -15.31 -4.04
C SER A 164 -12.45 -14.51 -3.65
N LEU A 165 -11.39 -15.21 -3.23
CA LEU A 165 -10.07 -14.61 -3.07
C LEU A 165 -9.53 -14.02 -4.38
N ASP A 166 -9.81 -14.64 -5.53
CA ASP A 166 -9.38 -14.10 -6.81
C ASP A 166 -10.05 -12.75 -7.11
N ASP A 167 -11.33 -12.59 -6.78
CA ASP A 167 -12.03 -11.30 -6.88
C ASP A 167 -11.42 -10.26 -5.94
N TYR A 168 -11.13 -10.66 -4.70
CA TYR A 168 -10.47 -9.82 -3.71
C TYR A 168 -9.11 -9.32 -4.21
N LEU A 169 -8.27 -10.23 -4.70
CA LEU A 169 -6.98 -9.88 -5.28
C LEU A 169 -7.11 -9.07 -6.57
N ALA A 170 -8.15 -9.30 -7.37
CA ALA A 170 -8.43 -8.47 -8.56
C ALA A 170 -8.85 -7.05 -8.18
N GLN A 171 -9.56 -6.85 -7.06
CA GLN A 171 -9.82 -5.53 -6.52
C GLN A 171 -8.53 -4.86 -6.03
N ALA A 172 -7.70 -5.57 -5.26
CA ALA A 172 -6.40 -5.06 -4.81
C ALA A 172 -5.48 -4.66 -5.99
N ARG A 173 -5.55 -5.37 -7.13
CA ARG A 173 -4.86 -4.96 -8.38
C ARG A 173 -5.38 -3.64 -8.95
N ASP A 174 -6.67 -3.39 -8.83
CA ASP A 174 -7.27 -2.14 -9.28
C ASP A 174 -6.90 -0.99 -8.34
N GLU A 175 -6.89 -1.21 -7.02
CA GLU A 175 -6.39 -0.25 -6.03
C GLU A 175 -4.90 0.09 -6.24
N ALA A 176 -4.09 -0.92 -6.60
CA ALA A 176 -2.68 -0.75 -6.93
C ALA A 176 -2.44 0.03 -8.23
N ALA A 177 -3.48 0.25 -9.06
CA ALA A 177 -3.33 0.92 -10.35
C ALA A 177 -2.56 2.24 -10.16
N LEU A 178 -2.92 3.04 -9.16
CA LEU A 178 -2.29 4.33 -8.87
C LEU A 178 -0.75 4.30 -8.87
N TRP A 179 -0.13 3.25 -8.32
CA TRP A 179 1.32 3.09 -8.24
C TRP A 179 1.95 2.52 -9.52
N THR A 180 1.14 1.91 -10.38
CA THR A 180 1.58 1.28 -11.63
C THR A 180 1.60 2.25 -12.82
N ALA A 181 1.02 3.46 -12.69
CA ALA A 181 1.07 4.47 -13.75
C ALA A 181 2.50 4.84 -14.13
N VAL A 182 3.26 5.37 -13.17
CA VAL A 182 4.63 5.84 -13.39
C VAL A 182 5.55 4.75 -13.96
N PRO A 183 5.66 3.54 -13.37
CA PRO A 183 6.54 2.50 -13.93
C PRO A 183 6.11 2.10 -15.35
N ARG A 184 4.81 2.11 -15.67
CA ARG A 184 4.32 1.88 -17.03
C ARG A 184 4.83 2.95 -18.00
N LEU A 185 4.76 4.21 -17.60
CA LEU A 185 5.12 5.33 -18.49
C LEU A 185 6.62 5.42 -18.74
N ILE A 186 7.44 5.14 -17.73
CA ILE A 186 8.90 5.33 -17.87
C ILE A 186 9.63 4.08 -18.40
N ALA A 187 9.09 2.88 -18.16
CA ALA A 187 9.77 1.62 -18.47
C ALA A 187 8.85 0.54 -19.07
N GLY A 188 7.58 0.87 -19.31
CA GLY A 188 6.63 -0.01 -19.98
C GLY A 188 5.85 -0.96 -19.05
N PRO A 189 4.93 -1.74 -19.63
CA PRO A 189 3.97 -2.55 -18.89
C PRO A 189 4.60 -3.65 -18.03
N ARG A 190 5.83 -4.08 -18.34
CA ARG A 190 6.54 -5.09 -17.55
C ARG A 190 6.93 -4.56 -16.17
N LEU A 191 7.50 -3.36 -16.09
CA LEU A 191 7.83 -2.76 -14.78
C LEU A 191 6.55 -2.44 -13.99
N ALA A 192 5.48 -2.05 -14.68
CA ALA A 192 4.18 -1.88 -14.04
C ALA A 192 3.67 -3.17 -13.39
N ALA A 193 3.83 -4.31 -14.07
CA ALA A 193 3.48 -5.63 -13.52
C ALA A 193 4.36 -6.04 -12.33
N VAL A 194 5.65 -5.66 -12.33
CA VAL A 194 6.54 -5.84 -11.17
C VAL A 194 6.00 -5.10 -9.96
N VAL A 195 5.64 -3.83 -10.12
CA VAL A 195 5.06 -3.04 -9.02
C VAL A 195 3.71 -3.61 -8.58
N GLU A 196 2.84 -4.03 -9.50
CA GLU A 196 1.57 -4.68 -9.16
C GLU A 196 1.77 -5.94 -8.30
N ASP A 197 2.70 -6.82 -8.69
CA ASP A 197 3.01 -8.03 -7.91
C ASP A 197 3.53 -7.70 -6.50
N LEU A 198 4.35 -6.65 -6.37
CA LEU A 198 4.81 -6.17 -5.05
C LEU A 198 3.65 -5.66 -4.19
N CYS A 199 2.68 -4.96 -4.79
CA CYS A 199 1.49 -4.49 -4.09
C CYS A 199 0.66 -5.66 -3.54
N LEU A 200 0.49 -6.71 -4.34
CA LEU A 200 -0.27 -7.89 -3.92
C LEU A 200 0.45 -8.68 -2.82
N ALA A 201 1.76 -8.83 -2.93
CA ALA A 201 2.57 -9.42 -1.87
C ALA A 201 2.45 -8.62 -0.57
N TRP A 202 2.47 -7.29 -0.67
CA TRP A 202 2.31 -6.42 0.49
C TRP A 202 0.90 -6.53 1.09
N ARG A 203 -0.16 -6.42 0.29
CA ARG A 203 -1.55 -6.54 0.77
C ARG A 203 -1.78 -7.86 1.51
N LEU A 204 -1.27 -8.97 0.98
CA LEU A 204 -1.40 -10.26 1.65
C LEU A 204 -0.63 -10.34 2.97
N LEU A 205 0.57 -9.74 3.04
CA LEU A 205 1.32 -9.65 4.29
C LEU A 205 0.60 -8.77 5.31
N ASP A 206 0.07 -7.64 4.87
CA ASP A 206 -0.71 -6.71 5.69
C ASP A 206 -1.94 -7.41 6.28
N ASP A 207 -2.72 -8.12 5.46
CA ASP A 207 -3.87 -8.93 5.91
C ASP A 207 -3.49 -10.00 6.96
N LEU A 208 -2.29 -10.58 6.86
CA LEU A 208 -1.78 -11.51 7.88
C LEU A 208 -1.44 -10.76 9.18
N GLN A 209 -0.74 -9.63 9.08
CA GLN A 209 -0.34 -8.83 10.23
C GLN A 209 -1.54 -8.23 10.98
N ASP A 210 -2.56 -7.83 10.22
CA ASP A 210 -3.73 -7.10 10.69
C ASP A 210 -4.96 -7.99 10.91
N GLY A 211 -4.85 -9.30 10.68
CA GLY A 211 -5.97 -10.23 10.83
C GLY A 211 -6.76 -10.10 12.14
N ALA A 212 -6.08 -9.84 13.27
CA ALA A 212 -6.73 -9.61 14.55
C ALA A 212 -7.56 -8.31 14.61
N ALA A 213 -7.08 -7.26 13.95
CA ALA A 213 -7.75 -5.98 13.84
C ALA A 213 -8.91 -6.06 12.85
N ASP A 214 -8.69 -6.71 11.69
CA ASP A 214 -9.72 -6.94 10.67
C ASP A 214 -10.87 -7.75 11.23
N HIS A 215 -10.58 -8.86 11.92
CA HIS A 215 -11.59 -9.67 12.60
C HIS A 215 -12.39 -8.85 13.60
N ARG A 216 -11.72 -8.01 14.42
CA ARG A 216 -12.41 -7.13 15.38
C ARG A 216 -13.31 -6.10 14.70
N ALA A 217 -12.90 -5.61 13.53
CA ALA A 217 -13.66 -4.64 12.74
C ALA A 217 -14.76 -5.30 11.88
N GLY A 218 -14.82 -6.63 11.83
CA GLY A 218 -15.70 -7.36 10.92
C GLY A 218 -15.28 -7.26 9.45
N HIS A 219 -14.03 -6.87 9.17
CA HIS A 219 -13.47 -6.83 7.84
C HIS A 219 -13.13 -8.24 7.36
N ARG A 220 -13.33 -8.49 6.06
CA ARG A 220 -13.04 -9.77 5.41
C ARG A 220 -11.77 -9.63 4.57
N SER A 221 -10.64 -9.93 5.19
CA SER A 221 -9.31 -9.90 4.56
C SER A 221 -9.02 -11.18 3.77
N ALA A 222 -7.83 -11.31 3.17
CA ALA A 222 -7.42 -12.51 2.44
C ALA A 222 -7.42 -13.80 3.31
N LEU A 223 -7.31 -13.67 4.63
CA LEU A 223 -7.50 -14.79 5.57
C LEU A 223 -8.93 -15.33 5.51
N TRP A 224 -9.93 -14.42 5.49
CA TRP A 224 -11.33 -14.79 5.37
C TRP A 224 -11.63 -15.38 3.98
N TRP A 225 -11.22 -14.70 2.91
CA TRP A 225 -11.50 -15.15 1.53
C TRP A 225 -10.81 -16.46 1.18
N GLY A 226 -9.68 -16.75 1.82
CA GLY A 226 -8.94 -17.99 1.70
C GLY A 226 -9.45 -19.14 2.53
N ALA A 227 -10.31 -18.88 3.51
CA ALA A 227 -10.74 -19.88 4.47
C ALA A 227 -11.91 -20.74 3.95
N PRO A 228 -12.00 -22.01 4.38
CA PRO A 228 -13.16 -22.85 4.09
C PRO A 228 -14.43 -22.27 4.75
N ALA A 229 -15.60 -22.74 4.33
CA ALA A 229 -16.89 -22.14 4.72
C ALA A 229 -17.11 -22.16 6.24
N GLU A 230 -16.70 -23.23 6.90
CA GLU A 230 -16.73 -23.41 8.35
C GLU A 230 -15.92 -22.34 9.08
N LEU A 231 -14.67 -22.10 8.67
CA LEU A 231 -13.82 -21.08 9.30
C LEU A 231 -14.25 -19.65 8.98
N ARG A 232 -14.89 -19.42 7.83
CA ARG A 232 -15.54 -18.14 7.53
C ARG A 232 -16.74 -17.88 8.43
N ALA A 233 -17.55 -18.91 8.69
CA ALA A 233 -18.66 -18.82 9.63
C ALA A 233 -18.15 -18.58 11.07
N ASP A 234 -17.05 -19.24 11.45
CA ASP A 234 -16.38 -18.98 12.72
C ASP A 234 -15.89 -17.53 12.78
N TRP A 235 -15.17 -17.02 11.78
CA TRP A 235 -14.74 -15.62 11.73
C TRP A 235 -15.91 -14.63 11.89
N ASP A 236 -17.02 -14.86 11.20
CA ASP A 236 -18.17 -13.95 11.22
C ASP A 236 -18.95 -13.99 12.55
N SER A 237 -18.81 -15.06 13.34
CA SER A 237 -19.57 -15.28 14.59
C SER A 237 -18.74 -15.24 15.87
N THR A 238 -17.43 -15.36 15.74
CA THR A 238 -16.50 -15.48 16.86
C THR A 238 -16.23 -14.12 17.47
N ARG A 239 -16.19 -14.07 18.81
CA ARG A 239 -15.84 -12.83 19.51
C ARG A 239 -14.33 -12.56 19.41
N PRO A 240 -13.89 -11.29 19.40
CA PRO A 240 -12.47 -10.95 19.24
C PRO A 240 -11.51 -11.63 20.24
N GLU A 241 -11.97 -11.94 21.46
CA GLU A 241 -11.18 -12.66 22.48
C GLU A 241 -10.77 -14.08 22.09
N HIS A 242 -11.47 -14.70 21.14
CA HIS A 242 -11.19 -16.05 20.64
C HIS A 242 -10.29 -16.05 19.38
N TRP A 243 -9.77 -14.89 18.99
CA TRP A 243 -8.82 -14.76 17.87
C TRP A 243 -7.68 -15.79 17.90
N PRO A 244 -7.01 -16.08 19.04
CA PRO A 244 -5.95 -17.08 19.07
C PRO A 244 -6.41 -18.47 18.61
N ALA A 245 -7.61 -18.91 18.99
CA ALA A 245 -8.15 -20.21 18.58
C ALA A 245 -8.47 -20.24 17.09
N LEU A 246 -9.02 -19.14 16.55
CA LEU A 246 -9.29 -19.00 15.12
C LEU A 246 -7.99 -19.02 14.30
N VAL A 247 -6.92 -18.37 14.78
CA VAL A 247 -5.61 -18.40 14.13
C VAL A 247 -5.02 -19.82 14.08
N GLU A 248 -5.11 -20.58 15.17
CA GLU A 248 -4.67 -21.98 15.17
C GLU A 248 -5.50 -22.83 14.19
N ALA A 249 -6.80 -22.59 14.09
CA ALA A 249 -7.67 -23.28 13.15
C ALA A 249 -7.35 -22.92 11.69
N LEU A 250 -7.11 -21.64 11.39
CA LEU A 250 -6.67 -21.16 10.07
C LEU A 250 -5.32 -21.78 9.66
N ASP A 251 -4.39 -21.90 10.61
CA ASP A 251 -3.09 -22.53 10.40
C ASP A 251 -3.23 -24.02 10.11
N ALA A 252 -4.03 -24.73 10.93
CA ALA A 252 -4.28 -26.16 10.78
C ALA A 252 -4.94 -26.51 9.43
N HIS A 253 -5.74 -25.59 8.88
CA HIS A 253 -6.34 -25.73 7.54
C HIS A 253 -5.43 -25.23 6.41
N GLY A 254 -4.21 -24.80 6.71
CA GLY A 254 -3.22 -24.37 5.72
C GLY A 254 -3.45 -22.95 5.18
N VAL A 255 -4.46 -22.21 5.64
CA VAL A 255 -4.82 -20.88 5.10
C VAL A 255 -3.64 -19.89 5.23
N ILE A 256 -2.98 -19.88 6.38
CA ILE A 256 -1.81 -19.00 6.61
C ILE A 256 -0.65 -19.40 5.70
N ASN A 257 -0.37 -20.71 5.59
CA ASN A 257 0.70 -21.21 4.73
C ASN A 257 0.44 -20.92 3.25
N ASP A 258 -0.80 -21.05 2.79
CA ASP A 258 -1.18 -20.74 1.40
C ASP A 258 -0.97 -19.25 1.09
N ARG A 259 -1.32 -18.35 2.02
CA ARG A 259 -1.02 -16.91 1.88
C ARG A 259 0.49 -16.64 1.85
N MET A 260 1.27 -17.31 2.68
CA MET A 260 2.74 -17.19 2.64
C MET A 260 3.33 -17.68 1.31
N ILE A 261 2.82 -18.78 0.76
CA ILE A 261 3.21 -19.29 -0.57
C ILE A 261 2.87 -18.27 -1.65
N GLU A 262 1.68 -17.65 -1.59
CA GLU A 262 1.27 -16.63 -2.55
C GLU A 262 2.13 -15.37 -2.47
N ILE A 263 2.45 -14.88 -1.27
CA ILE A 263 3.36 -13.75 -1.06
C ILE A 263 4.70 -14.05 -1.74
N ARG A 264 5.30 -15.22 -1.48
CA ARG A 264 6.57 -15.62 -2.10
C ARG A 264 6.45 -15.72 -3.63
N ARG A 265 5.33 -16.26 -4.14
CA ARG A 265 5.07 -16.35 -5.58
C ARG A 265 5.03 -14.97 -6.23
N PHE A 266 4.31 -14.01 -5.66
CA PHE A 266 4.25 -12.64 -6.16
C PHE A 266 5.62 -11.96 -6.14
N MET A 267 6.35 -12.07 -5.02
CA MET A 267 7.70 -11.50 -4.91
C MET A 267 8.68 -12.12 -5.92
N ASN A 268 8.65 -13.44 -6.12
CA ASN A 268 9.50 -14.12 -7.11
C ASN A 268 9.18 -13.69 -8.55
N ARG A 269 7.90 -13.48 -8.88
CA ARG A 269 7.51 -12.93 -10.19
C ARG A 269 7.95 -11.48 -10.36
N ALA A 270 7.80 -10.65 -9.32
CA ALA A 270 8.28 -9.28 -9.33
C ALA A 270 9.80 -9.21 -9.55
N LYS A 271 10.56 -10.06 -8.87
CA LYS A 271 12.01 -10.18 -9.07
C LYS A 271 12.35 -10.58 -10.50
N ALA A 272 11.78 -11.68 -11.00
CA ALA A 272 12.03 -12.15 -12.35
C ALA A 272 11.67 -11.08 -13.39
N GLY A 273 10.53 -10.40 -13.21
CA GLY A 273 10.10 -9.30 -14.07
C GLY A 273 11.06 -8.10 -14.03
N ALA A 274 11.62 -7.77 -12.85
CA ALA A 274 12.60 -6.70 -12.69
C ALA A 274 13.92 -7.04 -13.42
N ASP A 275 14.39 -8.28 -13.29
CA ASP A 275 15.58 -8.76 -14.00
C ASP A 275 15.36 -8.74 -15.52
N ASP A 276 14.20 -9.23 -15.99
CA ASP A 276 13.82 -9.29 -17.41
C ASP A 276 13.66 -7.92 -18.08
N CYS A 277 13.37 -6.86 -17.31
CA CYS A 277 13.29 -5.49 -17.82
C CYS A 277 14.57 -4.67 -17.57
N GLY A 278 15.65 -5.29 -17.06
CA GLY A 278 16.96 -4.65 -16.88
C GLY A 278 17.12 -3.89 -15.56
N PHE A 279 16.16 -3.98 -14.64
CA PHE A 279 16.22 -3.35 -13.32
C PHE A 279 16.86 -4.29 -12.28
N VAL A 280 18.07 -4.77 -12.55
CA VAL A 280 18.76 -5.79 -11.70
C VAL A 280 18.91 -5.33 -10.25
N ALA A 281 19.21 -4.05 -10.01
CA ALA A 281 19.29 -3.52 -8.64
C ALA A 281 17.93 -3.60 -7.90
N LEU A 282 16.82 -3.42 -8.61
CA LEU A 282 15.48 -3.61 -8.05
C LEU A 282 15.24 -5.10 -7.72
N GLY A 283 15.69 -6.01 -8.59
CA GLY A 283 15.64 -7.46 -8.32
C GLY A 283 16.38 -7.84 -7.04
N LEU A 284 17.57 -7.28 -6.80
CA LEU A 284 18.33 -7.49 -5.56
C LEU A 284 17.62 -6.92 -4.33
N GLU A 285 16.93 -5.79 -4.45
CA GLU A 285 16.10 -5.25 -3.36
C GLU A 285 14.95 -6.21 -3.03
N ILE A 286 14.27 -6.75 -4.04
CA ILE A 286 13.16 -7.70 -3.85
C ILE A 286 13.65 -9.00 -3.19
N ASP A 287 14.82 -9.51 -3.59
CA ASP A 287 15.47 -10.65 -2.93
C ASP A 287 15.79 -10.38 -1.46
N ALA A 288 16.31 -9.19 -1.16
CA ALA A 288 16.60 -8.80 0.22
C ALA A 288 15.31 -8.78 1.05
N LEU A 289 14.22 -8.19 0.55
CA LEU A 289 12.91 -8.17 1.23
C LEU A 289 12.44 -9.60 1.55
N LEU A 290 12.55 -10.52 0.59
CA LEU A 290 12.15 -11.93 0.72
C LEU A 290 12.90 -12.70 1.81
N SER A 291 14.15 -12.33 2.10
CA SER A 291 14.96 -13.00 3.14
C SER A 291 14.43 -12.85 4.56
N GLY A 292 13.52 -11.88 4.79
CA GLY A 292 12.87 -11.65 6.08
C GLY A 292 11.61 -12.47 6.34
N LEU A 293 11.05 -13.12 5.30
CA LEU A 293 9.86 -13.97 5.38
C LEU A 293 10.23 -15.44 5.44
#